data_AF-A0A2V8HE39-F1
#
_entry.id   AF-A0A2V8HE39-F1
#
_cell.length_a   1.000
_cell.length_b   1.000
_cell.length_c   1.000
_cell.angle_alpha   90.00
_cell.angle_beta   90.00
_cell.angle_gamma   90.00
#
_symmetry.space_group_name_H-M   'P 1'
#
loop_
_entity.id
_entity.type
_entity.pdbx_description
1 polymer ?
#
loop_
_entity_poly.entity_id
_entity_poly.type
_entity_poly.pdbx_seq_one_letter_code
_entity_poly.pdbx_strand_id
1 'polypeptide(L)'
;MRRVLLVGMLCVAASLVGRAQMTTIPLWAYGYIAYPAMPGDYTQKCQGKRADPCDRPGGLPTDPNNMPRTLAGSDRTYTVAQINARYNPADWFPADHPPMPDIVAHGKEANGVRACGICHLPNGKGLMQNGSVSGLPRDYILQQLADFKSGKRHTADPNKANGYEMQAIARNLTDAEAQAAADYFSSMKYTKWVRVVESEDVPKFTFTVNGLALKEEGNDTIPLGNRIVEMPEDTYQTNILRNPRSGFVAYAPIGSLKKGEALVTAAKCGTCHGADMRGMMLKNVIVPTIAGRSPGYIGRALYDFQQGARAGTNAAFMKVPVQKLTEDDAIAISAYIASLEP
;
A
#
# COMPACT_ATOMS: atom_id res chain seq x y z
N MET A 1 15.64 -16.92 -74.73
CA MET A 1 16.27 -17.32 -73.45
C MET A 1 15.94 -16.29 -72.38
N ARG A 2 15.24 -16.71 -71.31
CA ARG A 2 14.92 -16.01 -70.03
C ARG A 2 14.16 -14.66 -70.16
N ARG A 3 13.11 -14.37 -69.38
CA ARG A 3 13.00 -14.50 -67.91
C ARG A 3 11.54 -14.68 -67.45
N VAL A 4 11.43 -15.51 -66.42
CA VAL A 4 10.27 -15.79 -65.57
C VAL A 4 9.99 -14.58 -64.65
N LEU A 5 8.73 -14.20 -64.52
CA LEU A 5 8.21 -13.32 -63.46
C LEU A 5 7.96 -14.16 -62.20
N LEU A 6 8.64 -13.82 -61.11
CA LEU A 6 8.42 -14.39 -59.78
C LEU A 6 7.89 -13.27 -58.88
N VAL A 7 6.63 -13.40 -58.48
CA VAL A 7 5.95 -12.52 -57.53
C VAL A 7 6.48 -12.84 -56.14
N GLY A 8 7.27 -11.93 -55.57
CA GLY A 8 7.75 -12.00 -54.19
C GLY A 8 6.72 -11.45 -53.22
N MET A 9 6.10 -12.33 -52.46
CA MET A 9 5.24 -12.01 -51.31
C MET A 9 6.13 -11.52 -50.16
N LEU A 10 6.13 -10.20 -49.87
CA LEU A 10 6.79 -9.65 -48.70
C LEU A 10 6.00 -10.02 -47.44
N CYS A 11 6.50 -10.99 -46.67
CA CYS A 11 6.09 -11.19 -45.28
C CYS A 11 6.65 -10.04 -44.43
N VAL A 12 5.78 -9.17 -43.91
CA VAL A 12 6.13 -8.27 -42.82
C VAL A 12 6.15 -9.09 -41.54
N ALA A 13 7.35 -9.46 -41.08
CA ALA A 13 7.55 -9.98 -39.74
C ALA A 13 7.33 -8.84 -38.74
N ALA A 14 6.10 -8.75 -38.21
CA ALA A 14 5.82 -7.91 -37.06
C ALA A 14 6.56 -8.49 -35.85
N SER A 15 7.55 -7.73 -35.38
CA SER A 15 8.38 -7.99 -34.21
C SER A 15 7.53 -8.27 -32.96
N LEU A 16 7.65 -9.49 -32.43
CA LEU A 16 7.11 -9.98 -31.16
C LEU A 16 7.86 -9.40 -29.94
N VAL A 17 8.07 -8.08 -29.89
CA VAL A 17 8.67 -7.41 -28.73
C VAL A 17 7.57 -6.61 -28.04
N GLY A 18 6.86 -7.25 -27.10
CA GLY A 18 5.82 -6.54 -26.34
C GLY A 18 4.99 -7.34 -25.33
N ARG A 19 5.12 -8.67 -25.25
CA ARG A 19 4.33 -9.49 -24.31
C ARG A 19 5.11 -10.12 -23.15
N ALA A 20 6.43 -10.01 -23.10
CA ALA A 20 7.26 -10.81 -22.19
C ALA A 20 7.45 -10.24 -20.77
N GLN A 21 6.93 -9.05 -20.44
CA GLN A 21 7.14 -8.43 -19.11
C GLN A 21 5.94 -8.51 -18.15
N MET A 22 4.77 -8.94 -18.63
CA MET A 22 3.51 -8.89 -17.86
C MET A 22 3.31 -10.05 -16.86
N THR A 23 4.16 -11.08 -16.85
CA THR A 23 3.97 -12.33 -16.09
C THR A 23 4.85 -12.47 -14.84
N THR A 24 5.45 -11.38 -14.34
CA THR A 24 6.57 -11.47 -13.36
C THR A 24 6.27 -10.95 -11.96
N ILE A 25 5.14 -10.27 -11.70
CA ILE A 25 4.80 -9.82 -10.35
C ILE A 25 4.03 -10.92 -9.60
N PRO A 26 4.40 -11.25 -8.35
CA PRO A 26 3.68 -12.26 -7.60
C PRO A 26 2.28 -11.78 -7.24
N LEU A 27 1.25 -12.53 -7.65
CA LEU A 27 -0.14 -12.24 -7.29
C LEU A 27 -0.34 -12.19 -5.78
N TRP A 28 0.36 -13.04 -5.02
CA TRP A 28 0.28 -13.09 -3.56
C TRP A 28 0.65 -11.77 -2.87
N ALA A 29 1.63 -11.03 -3.39
CA ALA A 29 2.09 -9.80 -2.75
C ALA A 29 1.03 -8.69 -2.85
N TYR A 30 0.14 -8.78 -3.84
CA TYR A 30 -0.89 -7.78 -4.10
C TYR A 30 -2.31 -8.30 -3.83
N GLY A 31 -2.46 -9.56 -3.40
CA GLY A 31 -3.76 -10.20 -3.15
C GLY A 31 -4.59 -10.42 -4.43
N TYR A 32 -3.96 -10.37 -5.60
CA TYR A 32 -4.66 -10.45 -6.88
C TYR A 32 -5.16 -11.87 -7.17
N ILE A 33 -6.41 -11.98 -7.65
CA ILE A 33 -6.97 -13.26 -8.11
C ILE A 33 -6.43 -13.60 -9.49
N ALA A 34 -6.36 -12.59 -10.35
CA ALA A 34 -5.75 -12.58 -11.66
C ALA A 34 -5.08 -11.22 -11.85
N TYR A 35 -4.15 -11.13 -12.80
CA TYR A 35 -3.56 -9.85 -13.15
C TYR A 35 -4.67 -8.89 -13.61
N PRO A 36 -4.81 -7.71 -13.00
CA PRO A 36 -5.82 -6.75 -13.42
C PRO A 36 -5.57 -6.31 -14.86
N ALA A 37 -6.63 -6.13 -15.64
CA ALA A 37 -6.55 -5.57 -16.98
C ALA A 37 -6.08 -4.11 -16.88
N MET A 38 -4.94 -3.80 -17.50
CA MET A 38 -4.31 -2.49 -17.38
C MET A 38 -4.79 -1.52 -18.47
N PRO A 39 -5.05 -0.25 -18.16
CA PRO A 39 -5.02 0.83 -19.14
C PRO A 39 -3.65 0.91 -19.82
N GLY A 40 -3.59 1.17 -21.12
CA GLY A 40 -2.33 1.16 -21.88
C GLY A 40 -1.26 2.21 -21.51
N ASP A 41 -1.56 3.19 -20.65
CA ASP A 41 -0.70 4.35 -20.32
C ASP A 41 -0.17 4.33 -18.87
N TYR A 42 0.13 3.15 -18.35
CA TYR A 42 0.15 2.93 -16.89
C TYR A 42 1.46 3.26 -16.15
N THR A 43 2.61 3.36 -16.83
CA THR A 43 3.90 3.10 -16.14
C THR A 43 4.90 4.25 -16.05
N GLN A 44 4.77 5.38 -16.76
CA GLN A 44 5.89 6.34 -16.86
C GLN A 44 5.59 7.84 -16.75
N LYS A 45 4.35 8.31 -16.90
CA LYS A 45 4.06 9.76 -16.89
C LYS A 45 4.13 10.42 -15.50
N CYS A 46 4.20 9.62 -14.42
CA CYS A 46 4.19 10.11 -13.03
C CYS A 46 5.55 10.58 -12.48
N GLN A 47 6.64 10.50 -13.24
CA GLN A 47 7.99 10.82 -12.73
C GLN A 47 8.36 12.32 -12.80
N GLY A 48 7.42 13.21 -13.18
CA GLY A 48 7.63 14.65 -13.39
C GLY A 48 7.53 15.56 -12.14
N LYS A 49 7.82 16.87 -12.32
CA LYS A 49 7.83 17.90 -11.26
C LYS A 49 6.44 18.43 -10.84
N ARG A 50 5.38 18.28 -11.65
CA ARG A 50 3.95 18.32 -11.27
C ARG A 50 3.09 17.73 -12.42
N ALA A 51 1.91 17.26 -12.05
CA ALA A 51 1.04 16.26 -12.68
C ALA A 51 0.50 16.54 -14.10
N ASP A 52 0.67 15.57 -15.00
CA ASP A 52 -0.50 14.92 -15.60
C ASP A 52 -1.13 14.04 -14.50
N PRO A 53 -2.46 13.90 -14.39
CA PRO A 53 -3.06 13.22 -13.25
C PRO A 53 -2.56 11.78 -13.18
N CYS A 54 -1.70 11.50 -12.19
CA CYS A 54 -1.49 10.15 -11.71
C CYS A 54 -2.77 9.55 -11.10
N ASP A 55 -3.84 10.37 -11.01
CA ASP A 55 -5.19 9.88 -10.80
C ASP A 55 -5.59 9.01 -11.98
N ARG A 56 -5.64 7.72 -11.70
CA ARG A 56 -6.16 6.74 -12.64
C ARG A 56 -7.61 7.08 -13.02
N PRO A 57 -7.99 6.90 -14.29
CA PRO A 57 -9.40 6.88 -14.69
C PRO A 57 -10.16 5.87 -13.82
N GLY A 58 -11.26 6.31 -13.19
CA GLY A 58 -12.04 5.49 -12.24
C GLY A 58 -12.01 5.99 -10.78
N GLY A 59 -11.04 6.84 -10.41
CA GLY A 59 -11.11 7.78 -9.28
C GLY A 59 -11.35 7.23 -7.86
N LEU A 60 -11.38 8.14 -6.89
CA LEU A 60 -12.07 7.89 -5.61
C LEU A 60 -13.58 7.93 -5.86
N PRO A 61 -14.42 7.30 -5.00
CA PRO A 61 -15.86 7.31 -5.19
C PRO A 61 -16.44 8.71 -5.36
N THR A 62 -17.43 8.85 -6.22
CA THR A 62 -18.14 10.11 -6.46
C THR A 62 -19.61 9.97 -6.10
N ASP A 63 -20.22 11.05 -5.62
CA ASP A 63 -21.67 11.15 -5.43
C ASP A 63 -22.19 12.31 -6.28
N PRO A 64 -22.83 12.04 -7.44
CA PRO A 64 -23.39 13.08 -8.30
C PRO A 64 -24.44 13.96 -7.60
N ASN A 65 -25.12 13.43 -6.58
CA ASN A 65 -26.13 14.15 -5.84
C ASN A 65 -25.53 15.03 -4.72
N ASN A 66 -24.21 14.94 -4.50
CA ASN A 66 -23.46 15.68 -3.49
C ASN A 66 -24.14 15.70 -2.13
N MET A 67 -24.77 14.59 -1.75
CA MET A 67 -25.56 14.52 -0.53
C MET A 67 -24.62 14.56 0.69
N PRO A 68 -25.00 15.23 1.78
CA PRO A 68 -24.26 15.15 3.04
C PRO A 68 -24.22 13.71 3.59
N ARG A 69 -23.15 13.38 4.31
CA ARG A 69 -22.96 12.13 5.04
C ARG A 69 -22.64 12.46 6.50
N THR A 70 -23.18 11.63 7.38
CA THR A 70 -22.86 11.62 8.80
C THR A 70 -22.17 10.30 9.14
N LEU A 71 -21.49 10.28 10.27
CA LEU A 71 -20.76 9.11 10.74
C LEU A 71 -20.97 8.98 12.25
N ALA A 72 -21.31 7.77 12.70
CA ALA A 72 -21.64 7.51 14.10
C ALA A 72 -20.48 7.91 15.03
N GLY A 73 -20.78 8.72 16.05
CA GLY A 73 -19.81 9.24 17.02
C GLY A 73 -19.04 10.47 16.55
N SER A 74 -19.34 11.03 15.37
CA SER A 74 -18.81 12.29 14.86
C SER A 74 -19.92 13.35 14.87
N ASP A 75 -19.57 14.59 15.21
CA ASP A 75 -20.43 15.78 15.09
C ASP A 75 -20.31 16.45 13.70
N ARG A 76 -19.44 15.92 12.84
CA ARG A 76 -19.16 16.42 11.49
C ARG A 76 -20.09 15.85 10.45
N THR A 77 -20.29 16.64 9.40
CA THR A 77 -21.04 16.28 8.21
C THR A 77 -20.23 16.66 6.99
N TYR A 78 -20.06 15.73 6.06
CA TYR A 78 -19.29 15.94 4.83
C TYR A 78 -20.00 15.34 3.62
N THR A 79 -19.85 15.93 2.45
CA THR A 79 -20.21 15.26 1.19
C THR A 79 -19.09 14.32 0.75
N VAL A 80 -19.36 13.39 -0.17
CA VAL A 80 -18.34 12.50 -0.73
C VAL A 80 -17.20 13.29 -1.41
N ALA A 81 -17.50 14.44 -2.01
CA ALA A 81 -16.49 15.32 -2.58
C ALA A 81 -15.55 15.91 -1.52
N GLN A 82 -16.07 16.29 -0.35
CA GLN A 82 -15.27 16.78 0.77
C GLN A 82 -14.44 15.64 1.41
N ILE A 83 -15.03 14.46 1.55
CA ILE A 83 -14.32 13.27 2.06
C ILE A 83 -13.11 12.92 1.19
N ASN A 84 -13.27 13.02 -0.13
CA ASN A 84 -12.24 12.68 -1.10
C ASN A 84 -11.39 13.88 -1.56
N ALA A 85 -11.52 15.03 -0.90
CA ALA A 85 -10.77 16.23 -1.26
C ALA A 85 -9.26 15.97 -1.11
N ARG A 86 -8.51 16.24 -2.18
CA ARG A 86 -7.05 15.99 -2.24
C ARG A 86 -6.25 16.96 -1.36
N TYR A 87 -6.82 18.13 -1.14
CA TYR A 87 -6.31 19.22 -0.33
C TYR A 87 -7.48 19.60 0.58
N ASN A 88 -7.43 19.21 1.86
CA ASN A 88 -8.50 19.29 2.86
C ASN A 88 -9.48 18.08 2.89
N PRO A 89 -8.99 16.81 2.89
CA PRO A 89 -9.86 15.66 3.13
C PRO A 89 -10.59 15.77 4.46
N ALA A 90 -11.75 15.11 4.55
CA ALA A 90 -12.53 15.06 5.78
C ALA A 90 -11.74 14.51 6.97
N ASP A 91 -11.85 15.20 8.10
CA ASP A 91 -11.50 14.69 9.40
C ASP A 91 -12.79 14.47 10.20
N TRP A 92 -13.19 13.20 10.33
CA TRP A 92 -14.37 12.80 11.08
C TRP A 92 -14.19 12.92 12.59
N PHE A 93 -12.95 12.76 13.09
CA PHE A 93 -12.68 12.67 14.52
C PHE A 93 -11.41 13.43 14.91
N PRO A 94 -11.44 14.78 14.91
CA PRO A 94 -10.27 15.58 15.26
C PRO A 94 -9.74 15.34 16.69
N ALA A 95 -10.55 14.74 17.57
CA ALA A 95 -10.17 14.37 18.92
C ALA A 95 -9.42 13.02 19.02
N ASP A 96 -9.39 12.21 17.96
CA ASP A 96 -8.74 10.89 17.96
C ASP A 96 -7.22 10.96 17.70
N HIS A 97 -6.72 12.14 17.35
CA HIS A 97 -5.31 12.36 17.04
C HIS A 97 -4.87 13.77 17.51
N PRO A 98 -3.55 14.02 17.62
CA PRO A 98 -3.04 15.37 17.85
C PRO A 98 -3.49 16.35 16.75
N PRO A 99 -3.36 17.67 16.95
CA PRO A 99 -3.62 18.62 15.87
C PRO A 99 -2.77 18.30 14.63
N MET A 100 -3.42 18.12 13.48
CA MET A 100 -2.72 17.86 12.23
C MET A 100 -1.93 19.11 11.80
N PRO A 101 -0.65 18.97 11.41
CA PRO A 101 0.06 20.06 10.76
C PRO A 101 -0.52 20.31 9.36
N ASP A 102 -0.31 21.52 8.84
CA ASP A 102 -0.87 22.00 7.57
C ASP A 102 -0.60 21.04 6.40
N ILE A 103 0.63 20.51 6.27
CA ILE A 103 0.99 19.57 5.21
C ILE A 103 0.21 18.23 5.28
N VAL A 104 -0.20 17.81 6.47
CA VAL A 104 -0.97 16.57 6.68
C VAL A 104 -2.45 16.80 6.38
N ALA A 105 -3.00 17.92 6.85
CA ALA A 105 -4.43 18.26 6.72
C ALA A 105 -4.78 18.83 5.34
N HIS A 106 -3.92 19.66 4.77
CA HIS A 106 -4.23 20.50 3.61
C HIS A 106 -3.31 20.19 2.43
N GLY A 107 -2.11 19.67 2.71
CA GLY A 107 -1.09 19.50 1.67
C GLY A 107 -0.63 20.86 1.14
N LYS A 108 -0.06 20.87 -0.06
CA LYS A 108 0.42 22.07 -0.75
C LYS A 108 0.09 21.97 -2.22
N GLU A 109 -1.12 22.42 -2.58
CA GLU A 109 -1.62 22.32 -3.94
C GLU A 109 -0.67 22.95 -4.94
N ALA A 110 -0.16 24.16 -4.69
CA ALA A 110 0.80 24.85 -5.56
C ALA A 110 2.02 24.00 -5.97
N ASN A 111 2.42 23.03 -5.14
CA ASN A 111 3.56 22.15 -5.35
C ASN A 111 3.15 20.71 -5.75
N GLY A 112 1.86 20.45 -5.90
CA GLY A 112 1.33 19.11 -6.21
C GLY A 112 1.44 18.12 -5.05
N VAL A 113 1.62 18.60 -3.82
CA VAL A 113 1.71 17.75 -2.63
C VAL A 113 0.31 17.59 -2.04
N ARG A 114 -0.34 16.45 -2.27
CA ARG A 114 -1.66 16.19 -1.67
C ARG A 114 -1.55 16.06 -0.14
N ALA A 115 -2.65 16.35 0.55
CA ALA A 115 -2.74 16.18 1.99
C ALA A 115 -2.42 14.72 2.37
N CYS A 116 -1.55 14.49 3.35
CA CYS A 116 -1.16 13.13 3.74
C CYS A 116 -2.38 12.30 4.20
N GLY A 117 -3.36 12.97 4.83
CA GLY A 117 -4.59 12.37 5.32
C GLY A 117 -5.46 11.71 4.23
N ILE A 118 -5.33 12.10 2.94
CA ILE A 118 -6.15 11.48 1.90
C ILE A 118 -5.77 10.03 1.62
N CYS A 119 -4.53 9.62 1.88
CA CYS A 119 -4.09 8.23 1.70
C CYS A 119 -3.83 7.52 3.02
N HIS A 120 -3.16 8.21 3.96
CA HIS A 120 -2.80 7.64 5.25
C HIS A 120 -3.89 7.77 6.32
N LEU A 121 -5.00 8.46 6.00
CA LEU A 121 -6.03 8.88 6.96
C LEU A 121 -5.47 9.84 8.03
N PRO A 122 -6.30 10.67 8.68
CA PRO A 122 -5.84 11.54 9.77
C PRO A 122 -5.12 10.77 10.89
N ASN A 123 -5.58 9.56 11.21
CA ASN A 123 -4.97 8.71 12.25
C ASN A 123 -3.68 7.98 11.79
N GLY A 124 -3.25 8.14 10.54
CA GLY A 124 -2.04 7.54 9.99
C GLY A 124 -2.06 6.02 9.77
N LYS A 125 -3.19 5.32 9.96
CA LYS A 125 -3.28 3.86 9.74
C LYS A 125 -3.38 3.49 8.26
N GLY A 126 -3.91 4.39 7.44
CA GLY A 126 -4.12 4.17 6.03
C GLY A 126 -5.12 3.06 5.73
N LEU A 127 -5.21 2.70 4.45
CA LEU A 127 -5.98 1.58 3.94
C LEU A 127 -5.02 0.49 3.43
N MET A 128 -5.53 -0.72 3.15
CA MET A 128 -4.71 -1.89 2.78
C MET A 128 -3.72 -1.67 1.63
N GLN A 129 -3.98 -0.73 0.71
CA GLN A 129 -3.11 -0.39 -0.43
C GLN A 129 -1.97 0.59 -0.08
N ASN A 130 -2.00 1.16 1.12
CA ASN A 130 -1.07 2.15 1.65
C ASN A 130 -0.25 1.54 2.81
N GLY A 131 0.89 2.16 3.13
CA GLY A 131 1.62 1.81 4.35
C GLY A 131 1.04 2.56 5.54
N SER A 132 0.83 1.88 6.68
CA SER A 132 0.53 2.56 7.94
C SER A 132 1.75 3.33 8.42
N VAL A 133 1.57 4.60 8.80
CA VAL A 133 2.64 5.51 9.24
C VAL A 133 2.55 5.86 10.71
N SER A 134 1.37 5.71 11.30
CA SER A 134 1.13 5.90 12.73
C SER A 134 2.05 5.03 13.58
N GLY A 135 2.63 5.62 14.63
CA GLY A 135 3.50 4.96 15.60
C GLY A 135 4.82 4.44 15.04
N LEU A 136 5.20 4.81 13.83
CA LEU A 136 6.55 4.57 13.36
C LEU A 136 7.52 5.55 14.03
N PRO A 137 8.78 5.13 14.31
CA PRO A 137 9.78 6.06 14.81
C PRO A 137 9.97 7.24 13.86
N ARG A 138 10.03 8.46 14.42
CA ARG A 138 10.18 9.72 13.67
C ARG A 138 11.28 9.65 12.61
N ASP A 139 12.47 9.24 13.01
CA ASP A 139 13.63 9.21 12.12
C ASP A 139 13.53 8.11 11.06
N TYR A 140 12.79 7.03 11.34
CA TYR A 140 12.45 6.05 10.31
C TYR A 140 11.54 6.67 9.25
N ILE A 141 10.52 7.45 9.64
CA ILE A 141 9.65 8.16 8.69
C ILE A 141 10.48 9.10 7.81
N LEU A 142 11.37 9.90 8.41
CA LEU A 142 12.27 10.79 7.67
C LEU A 142 13.19 10.04 6.70
N GLN A 143 13.78 8.92 7.14
CA GLN A 143 14.59 8.07 6.27
C GLN A 143 13.77 7.54 5.10
N GLN A 144 12.52 7.10 5.33
CA GLN A 144 11.65 6.61 4.26
C GLN A 144 11.30 7.71 3.26
N LEU A 145 11.01 8.94 3.73
CA LEU A 145 10.78 10.09 2.86
C LEU A 145 12.04 10.42 2.02
N ALA A 146 13.23 10.38 2.62
CA ALA A 146 14.49 10.58 1.90
C ALA A 146 14.75 9.48 0.85
N ASP A 147 14.43 8.23 1.17
CA ASP A 147 14.55 7.10 0.23
C ASP A 147 13.56 7.26 -0.94
N PHE A 148 12.33 7.70 -0.69
CA PHE A 148 11.36 8.03 -1.75
C PHE A 148 11.84 9.20 -2.62
N LYS A 149 12.31 10.30 -1.99
CA LYS A 149 12.81 11.51 -2.66
C LYS A 149 13.94 11.18 -3.62
N SER A 150 14.90 10.37 -3.17
CA SER A 150 16.08 9.94 -3.95
C SER A 150 15.79 8.82 -4.97
N GLY A 151 14.60 8.21 -4.93
CA GLY A 151 14.26 7.07 -5.78
C GLY A 151 14.78 5.72 -5.29
N LYS A 152 15.48 5.68 -4.14
CA LYS A 152 15.94 4.43 -3.50
C LYS A 152 14.81 3.57 -2.94
N ARG A 153 13.60 4.14 -2.84
CA ARG A 153 12.38 3.40 -2.52
C ARG A 153 11.32 3.66 -3.59
N HIS A 154 10.84 2.58 -4.19
CA HIS A 154 9.67 2.50 -5.05
C HIS A 154 9.03 1.13 -4.90
N THR A 155 7.90 0.93 -5.57
CA THR A 155 7.30 -0.40 -5.71
C THR A 155 8.04 -1.20 -6.79
N ALA A 156 8.19 -2.50 -6.57
CA ALA A 156 8.66 -3.43 -7.60
C ALA A 156 7.58 -3.75 -8.65
N ASP A 157 6.30 -3.46 -8.36
CA ASP A 157 5.24 -3.56 -9.35
C ASP A 157 5.11 -2.25 -10.12
N PRO A 158 5.54 -2.21 -11.40
CA PRO A 158 5.39 -1.01 -12.23
C PRO A 158 3.92 -0.64 -12.45
N ASN A 159 3.00 -1.54 -12.11
CA ASN A 159 1.57 -1.39 -12.28
C ASN A 159 0.82 -1.00 -10.99
N LYS A 160 1.49 -0.67 -9.89
CA LYS A 160 0.79 -0.23 -8.68
C LYS A 160 0.30 1.22 -8.80
N ALA A 161 -0.95 1.49 -8.41
CA ALA A 161 -1.63 2.80 -8.60
C ALA A 161 -0.91 4.00 -8.08
N ASN A 162 -0.68 3.88 -6.80
CA ASN A 162 -0.02 4.84 -5.98
C ASN A 162 1.48 4.52 -5.91
N GLY A 163 2.03 3.74 -6.85
CA GLY A 163 3.41 3.25 -6.84
C GLY A 163 4.46 4.36 -6.83
N TYR A 164 4.15 5.49 -7.47
CA TYR A 164 5.06 6.63 -7.61
C TYR A 164 4.61 7.89 -6.86
N GLU A 165 3.41 7.88 -6.27
CA GLU A 165 2.81 9.03 -5.59
C GLU A 165 3.67 9.51 -4.41
N MET A 166 4.16 8.57 -3.59
CA MET A 166 5.02 8.93 -2.46
C MET A 166 6.37 9.50 -2.90
N GLN A 167 6.90 9.09 -4.06
CA GLN A 167 8.12 9.69 -4.62
C GLN A 167 7.86 11.13 -5.07
N ALA A 168 6.77 11.36 -5.79
CA ALA A 168 6.38 12.68 -6.26
C ALA A 168 6.13 13.65 -5.08
N ILE A 169 5.42 13.19 -4.05
CA ILE A 169 5.21 13.94 -2.81
C ILE A 169 6.56 14.23 -2.14
N ALA A 170 7.39 13.21 -1.90
CA ALA A 170 8.66 13.39 -1.18
C ALA A 170 9.66 14.31 -1.89
N ARG A 171 9.65 14.37 -3.23
CA ARG A 171 10.46 15.32 -4.01
C ARG A 171 10.03 16.77 -3.86
N ASN A 172 8.75 17.01 -3.55
CA ASN A 172 8.16 18.34 -3.46
C ASN A 172 7.97 18.84 -2.02
N LEU A 173 8.26 18.01 -1.01
CA LEU A 173 8.32 18.42 0.39
C LEU A 173 9.58 19.25 0.67
N THR A 174 9.39 20.31 1.45
CA THR A 174 10.48 20.95 2.20
C THR A 174 10.89 20.10 3.40
N ASP A 175 12.09 20.34 3.93
CA ASP A 175 12.58 19.60 5.10
C ASP A 175 11.74 19.89 6.36
N ALA A 176 11.21 21.11 6.49
CA ALA A 176 10.31 21.48 7.59
C ALA A 176 8.96 20.75 7.50
N GLU A 177 8.38 20.66 6.29
CA GLU A 177 7.13 19.92 6.07
C GLU A 177 7.32 18.40 6.31
N ALA A 178 8.45 17.84 5.88
CA ALA A 178 8.79 16.43 6.16
C ALA A 178 8.95 16.16 7.66
N GLN A 179 9.60 17.06 8.41
CA GLN A 179 9.72 16.98 9.86
C GLN A 179 8.36 17.07 10.55
N ALA A 180 7.52 18.05 10.18
CA ALA A 180 6.19 18.21 10.76
C ALA A 180 5.33 16.95 10.57
N ALA A 181 5.35 16.34 9.37
CA ALA A 181 4.64 15.08 9.12
C ALA A 181 5.22 13.91 9.95
N ALA A 182 6.55 13.80 10.07
CA ALA A 182 7.19 12.76 10.86
C ALA A 182 6.89 12.90 12.36
N ASP A 183 6.94 14.11 12.91
CA ASP A 183 6.58 14.43 14.29
C ASP A 183 5.13 14.06 14.58
N TYR A 184 4.21 14.45 13.68
CA TYR A 184 2.80 14.12 13.80
C TYR A 184 2.55 12.60 13.83
N PHE A 185 2.99 11.86 12.81
CA PHE A 185 2.69 10.43 12.71
C PHE A 185 3.40 9.57 13.77
N SER A 186 4.60 9.96 14.19
CA SER A 186 5.35 9.25 15.22
C SER A 186 4.81 9.46 16.63
N SER A 187 4.11 10.58 16.87
CA SER A 187 3.48 10.85 18.17
C SER A 187 2.27 9.97 18.49
N MET A 188 1.67 9.34 17.47
CA MET A 188 0.49 8.49 17.64
C MET A 188 0.86 7.06 18.02
N LYS A 189 0.06 6.42 18.87
CA LYS A 189 0.17 5.00 19.14
C LYS A 189 -0.50 4.21 18.03
N TYR A 190 0.22 3.29 17.40
CA TYR A 190 -0.41 2.34 16.48
C TYR A 190 -1.26 1.34 17.28
N THR A 191 -2.49 1.14 16.86
CA THR A 191 -3.41 0.15 17.45
C THR A 191 -3.81 -0.85 16.39
N LYS A 192 -4.26 -2.02 16.84
CA LYS A 192 -4.67 -3.09 15.92
C LYS A 192 -5.74 -2.57 14.96
N TRP A 193 -5.54 -2.90 13.69
CA TRP A 193 -6.34 -2.41 12.56
C TRP A 193 -6.83 -3.54 11.67
N VAL A 194 -6.07 -4.63 11.63
CA VAL A 194 -6.34 -5.80 10.80
C VAL A 194 -6.54 -7.02 11.72
N ARG A 195 -7.62 -7.75 11.49
CA ARG A 195 -7.84 -9.08 12.08
C ARG A 195 -7.50 -10.15 11.05
N VAL A 196 -6.67 -11.10 11.43
CA VAL A 196 -6.28 -12.21 10.55
C VAL A 196 -7.22 -13.40 10.78
N VAL A 197 -7.70 -14.00 9.70
CA VAL A 197 -8.56 -15.18 9.69
C VAL A 197 -7.93 -16.22 8.76
N GLU A 198 -7.70 -17.42 9.28
CA GLU A 198 -7.31 -18.56 8.46
C GLU A 198 -8.54 -19.18 7.81
N SER A 199 -8.52 -19.36 6.48
CA SER A 199 -9.66 -19.90 5.75
C SER A 199 -9.25 -20.57 4.43
N GLU A 200 -10.11 -21.46 3.93
CA GLU A 200 -10.01 -22.02 2.58
C GLU A 200 -10.64 -21.10 1.53
N ASP A 201 -11.62 -20.29 1.95
CA ASP A 201 -12.42 -19.42 1.10
C ASP A 201 -12.39 -17.97 1.59
N VAL A 202 -12.73 -17.05 0.70
CA VAL A 202 -12.84 -15.62 1.00
C VAL A 202 -14.14 -15.07 0.39
N PRO A 203 -14.80 -14.09 1.03
CA PRO A 203 -15.92 -13.40 0.39
C PRO A 203 -15.54 -12.89 -0.99
N LYS A 204 -16.44 -13.01 -1.96
CA LYS A 204 -16.21 -12.51 -3.31
C LYS A 204 -15.94 -11.00 -3.27
N PHE A 205 -15.00 -10.55 -4.11
CA PHE A 205 -14.48 -9.19 -4.04
C PHE A 205 -14.02 -8.67 -5.39
N THR A 206 -13.99 -7.34 -5.50
CA THR A 206 -13.42 -6.62 -6.64
C THR A 206 -12.33 -5.67 -6.19
N PHE A 207 -11.36 -5.41 -7.06
CA PHE A 207 -10.38 -4.36 -6.82
C PHE A 207 -10.87 -3.04 -7.37
N THR A 208 -10.79 -1.99 -6.55
CA THR A 208 -10.80 -0.63 -7.06
C THR A 208 -9.58 -0.39 -7.96
N VAL A 209 -9.67 0.63 -8.79
CA VAL A 209 -8.56 1.07 -9.64
C VAL A 209 -7.30 1.41 -8.83
N ASN A 210 -7.45 1.80 -7.56
CA ASN A 210 -6.33 2.12 -6.66
C ASN A 210 -5.82 0.92 -5.84
N GLY A 211 -6.32 -0.29 -6.12
CA GLY A 211 -5.85 -1.54 -5.52
C GLY A 211 -6.45 -1.87 -4.15
N LEU A 212 -7.48 -1.14 -3.69
CA LEU A 212 -8.28 -1.54 -2.53
C LEU A 212 -9.22 -2.69 -2.94
N ALA A 213 -9.16 -3.82 -2.23
CA ALA A 213 -10.12 -4.91 -2.38
C ALA A 213 -11.42 -4.58 -1.64
N LEU A 214 -12.56 -4.64 -2.33
CA LEU A 214 -13.89 -4.39 -1.78
C LEU A 214 -14.73 -5.64 -1.83
N LYS A 215 -15.38 -5.97 -0.71
CA LYS A 215 -16.34 -7.06 -0.66
C LYS A 215 -17.49 -6.75 -1.62
N GLU A 216 -17.82 -7.70 -2.48
CA GLU A 216 -19.06 -7.66 -3.27
C GLU A 216 -20.27 -7.80 -2.35
N GLU A 217 -21.41 -7.27 -2.77
CA GLU A 217 -22.65 -7.46 -2.04
C GLU A 217 -23.07 -8.94 -2.03
N GLY A 218 -23.67 -9.38 -0.93
CA GLY A 218 -24.07 -10.77 -0.72
C GLY A 218 -23.09 -11.60 0.11
N ASN A 219 -23.25 -12.92 0.00
CA ASN A 219 -22.56 -13.92 0.83
C ASN A 219 -21.76 -14.94 -0.01
N ASP A 220 -21.62 -14.70 -1.31
CA ASP A 220 -20.84 -15.57 -2.18
C ASP A 220 -19.36 -15.57 -1.76
N THR A 221 -18.73 -16.73 -1.88
CA THR A 221 -17.31 -16.92 -1.62
C THR A 221 -16.59 -17.41 -2.86
N ILE A 222 -15.27 -17.23 -2.87
CA ILE A 222 -14.37 -17.82 -3.85
C ILE A 222 -13.22 -18.51 -3.12
N PRO A 223 -12.57 -19.53 -3.72
CA PRO A 223 -11.40 -20.15 -3.13
C PRO A 223 -10.30 -19.12 -2.85
N LEU A 224 -9.77 -19.14 -1.62
CA LEU A 224 -8.66 -18.27 -1.25
C LEU A 224 -7.40 -18.66 -2.02
N GLY A 225 -7.08 -19.96 -2.10
CA GLY A 225 -5.83 -20.41 -2.69
C GLY A 225 -4.60 -19.91 -1.90
N ASN A 226 -3.45 -19.83 -2.56
CA ASN A 226 -2.19 -19.46 -1.90
C ASN A 226 -1.94 -17.94 -1.92
N ARG A 227 -2.75 -17.17 -1.21
CA ARG A 227 -2.64 -15.70 -1.15
C ARG A 227 -3.21 -15.14 0.14
N ILE A 228 -2.83 -13.91 0.47
CA ILE A 228 -3.52 -13.11 1.48
C ILE A 228 -4.44 -12.13 0.78
N VAL A 229 -5.69 -12.08 1.22
CA VAL A 229 -6.67 -11.09 0.77
C VAL A 229 -7.09 -10.24 1.96
N GLU A 230 -6.75 -8.95 1.93
CA GLU A 230 -7.10 -7.98 2.97
C GLU A 230 -8.24 -7.08 2.48
N MET A 231 -9.36 -7.09 3.18
CA MET A 231 -10.58 -6.40 2.80
C MET A 231 -11.16 -5.61 3.98
N PRO A 232 -11.88 -4.51 3.74
CA PRO A 232 -12.61 -3.80 4.77
C PRO A 232 -13.58 -4.72 5.52
N GLU A 233 -13.76 -4.49 6.83
CA GLU A 233 -14.90 -5.09 7.55
C GLU A 233 -16.24 -4.54 7.04
N ASP A 234 -16.25 -3.28 6.60
CA ASP A 234 -17.40 -2.63 5.95
C ASP A 234 -16.92 -1.80 4.74
N THR A 235 -17.35 -2.22 3.54
CA THR A 235 -17.02 -1.58 2.26
C THR A 235 -17.50 -0.13 2.21
N TYR A 236 -18.69 0.19 2.71
CA TYR A 236 -19.25 1.54 2.66
C TYR A 236 -18.50 2.48 3.60
N GLN A 237 -18.28 2.04 4.85
CA GLN A 237 -17.53 2.81 5.85
C GLN A 237 -16.11 3.11 5.37
N THR A 238 -15.45 2.14 4.73
CA THR A 238 -14.07 2.32 4.29
C THR A 238 -13.94 3.07 2.96
N ASN A 239 -14.68 2.66 1.93
CA ASN A 239 -14.50 3.20 0.58
C ASN A 239 -15.21 4.53 0.39
N ILE A 240 -16.46 4.66 0.87
CA ILE A 240 -17.27 5.87 0.70
C ILE A 240 -16.99 6.89 1.80
N LEU A 241 -17.04 6.46 3.06
CA LEU A 241 -16.88 7.38 4.19
C LEU A 241 -15.42 7.58 4.60
N ARG A 242 -14.49 6.71 4.19
CA ARG A 242 -13.08 6.75 4.64
C ARG A 242 -12.95 6.80 6.16
N ASN A 243 -13.81 6.04 6.85
CA ASN A 243 -13.93 6.01 8.30
C ASN A 243 -12.61 5.51 8.94
N PRO A 244 -11.90 6.34 9.73
CA PRO A 244 -10.65 5.96 10.38
C PRO A 244 -10.84 5.00 11.58
N ARG A 245 -12.08 4.56 11.85
CA ARG A 245 -12.42 3.54 12.84
C ARG A 245 -12.93 2.23 12.22
N SER A 246 -12.99 2.13 10.88
CA SER A 246 -13.40 0.90 10.17
C SER A 246 -12.18 0.04 9.86
N GLY A 247 -12.08 -1.12 10.51
CA GLY A 247 -10.96 -2.04 10.39
C GLY A 247 -11.01 -2.92 9.13
N PHE A 248 -10.06 -3.86 9.07
CA PHE A 248 -9.91 -4.80 7.96
C PHE A 248 -9.86 -6.25 8.47
N VAL A 249 -10.29 -7.16 7.60
CA VAL A 249 -10.06 -8.61 7.74
C VAL A 249 -9.05 -9.04 6.70
N ALA A 250 -8.00 -9.74 7.14
CA ALA A 250 -7.06 -10.40 6.26
C ALA A 250 -7.28 -11.90 6.31
N TYR A 251 -7.68 -12.47 5.17
CA TYR A 251 -7.84 -13.90 4.98
C TYR A 251 -6.51 -14.50 4.54
N ALA A 252 -6.05 -15.53 5.24
CA ALA A 252 -4.81 -16.24 4.96
C ALA A 252 -5.06 -17.76 4.85
N PRO A 253 -4.22 -18.51 4.11
CA PRO A 253 -4.35 -19.96 4.04
C PRO A 253 -4.23 -20.61 5.42
N ILE A 254 -4.98 -21.69 5.65
CA ILE A 254 -4.95 -22.44 6.92
C ILE A 254 -3.52 -22.90 7.24
N GLY A 255 -3.08 -22.66 8.48
CA GLY A 255 -1.73 -22.96 8.96
C GLY A 255 -0.70 -21.86 8.74
N SER A 256 -1.06 -20.75 8.07
CA SER A 256 -0.19 -19.59 7.85
C SER A 256 0.32 -18.98 9.17
N LEU A 257 -0.51 -18.90 10.21
CA LEU A 257 -0.11 -18.33 11.49
C LEU A 257 0.96 -19.18 12.16
N LYS A 258 0.74 -20.49 12.24
CA LYS A 258 1.69 -21.44 12.82
C LYS A 258 3.00 -21.49 12.04
N LYS A 259 2.92 -21.54 10.70
CA LYS A 259 4.11 -21.53 9.83
C LYS A 259 4.87 -20.20 9.97
N GLY A 260 4.15 -19.08 10.01
CA GLY A 260 4.73 -17.74 10.12
C GLY A 260 5.48 -17.54 11.42
N GLU A 261 4.91 -17.99 12.55
CA GLU A 261 5.59 -17.97 13.86
C GLU A 261 6.91 -18.75 13.83
N ALA A 262 6.87 -19.97 13.29
CA ALA A 262 8.06 -20.82 13.17
C ALA A 262 9.14 -20.17 12.30
N LEU A 263 8.76 -19.56 11.18
CA LEU A 263 9.68 -18.85 10.28
C LEU A 263 10.28 -17.61 10.92
N VAL A 264 9.45 -16.76 11.56
CA VAL A 264 9.90 -15.54 12.25
C VAL A 264 10.91 -15.87 13.36
N THR A 265 10.68 -16.97 14.07
CA THR A 265 11.58 -17.48 15.10
C THR A 265 12.88 -18.04 14.49
N ALA A 266 12.77 -18.92 13.48
CA ALA A 266 13.92 -19.57 12.84
C ALA A 266 14.83 -18.55 12.11
N ALA A 267 14.24 -17.57 11.43
CA ALA A 267 14.95 -16.47 10.77
C ALA A 267 15.46 -15.41 11.75
N LYS A 268 15.14 -15.55 13.05
CA LYS A 268 15.55 -14.65 14.13
C LYS A 268 15.20 -13.19 13.86
N CYS A 269 14.03 -12.94 13.25
CA CYS A 269 13.56 -11.58 12.94
C CYS A 269 13.58 -10.67 14.18
N GLY A 270 13.25 -11.24 15.34
CA GLY A 270 13.21 -10.52 16.61
C GLY A 270 14.57 -10.01 17.13
N THR A 271 15.69 -10.50 16.58
CA THR A 271 17.03 -9.95 16.87
C THR A 271 17.14 -8.50 16.41
N CYS A 272 16.43 -8.15 15.33
CA CYS A 272 16.42 -6.80 14.79
C CYS A 272 15.12 -6.06 15.04
N HIS A 273 13.97 -6.73 14.89
CA HIS A 273 12.65 -6.12 15.07
C HIS A 273 12.16 -6.15 16.52
N GLY A 274 12.96 -6.62 17.49
CA GLY A 274 12.52 -6.86 18.86
C GLY A 274 11.77 -8.18 19.00
N ALA A 275 11.80 -8.80 20.19
CA ALA A 275 11.17 -10.10 20.43
C ALA A 275 9.66 -10.10 20.17
N ASP A 276 9.00 -8.96 20.39
CA ASP A 276 7.58 -8.71 20.14
C ASP A 276 7.31 -8.00 18.80
N MET A 277 8.32 -7.86 17.95
CA MET A 277 8.23 -7.21 16.63
C MET A 277 7.83 -5.73 16.66
N ARG A 278 7.97 -5.06 17.82
CA ARG A 278 7.68 -3.62 18.00
C ARG A 278 8.84 -2.70 17.65
N GLY A 279 9.88 -3.22 17.00
CA GLY A 279 11.04 -2.46 16.57
C GLY A 279 12.01 -2.18 17.70
N MET A 280 13.18 -1.67 17.34
CA MET A 280 14.22 -1.24 18.29
C MET A 280 15.25 -0.35 17.61
N MET A 281 16.07 0.30 18.43
CA MET A 281 17.28 0.98 17.98
C MET A 281 18.47 0.03 18.08
N LEU A 282 19.12 -0.26 16.95
CA LEU A 282 20.34 -1.07 16.88
C LEU A 282 21.51 -0.22 16.40
N LYS A 283 22.38 0.26 17.32
CA LYS A 283 23.61 1.00 16.98
C LYS A 283 23.39 2.08 15.89
N ASN A 284 22.49 3.02 16.15
CA ASN A 284 22.07 4.10 15.23
C ASN A 284 21.26 3.66 14.00
N VAL A 285 20.90 2.37 13.89
CA VAL A 285 19.93 1.89 12.90
C VAL A 285 18.56 1.81 13.58
N ILE A 286 17.61 2.58 13.04
CA ILE A 286 16.22 2.54 13.51
C ILE A 286 15.52 1.39 12.80
N VAL A 287 15.17 0.35 13.55
CA VAL A 287 14.40 -0.79 13.04
C VAL A 287 12.92 -0.55 13.35
N PRO A 288 12.03 -0.54 12.33
CA PRO A 288 10.63 -0.19 12.54
C PRO A 288 9.86 -1.29 13.28
N THR A 289 8.83 -0.88 14.00
CA THR A 289 7.74 -1.77 14.42
C THR A 289 7.05 -2.37 13.20
N ILE A 290 6.83 -3.68 13.22
CA ILE A 290 6.07 -4.41 12.20
C ILE A 290 4.86 -5.14 12.78
N ALA A 291 4.81 -5.35 14.10
CA ALA A 291 3.69 -5.99 14.79
C ALA A 291 2.33 -5.35 14.45
N GLY A 292 1.35 -6.20 14.12
CA GLY A 292 -0.03 -5.79 13.85
C GLY A 292 -0.23 -4.95 12.57
N ARG A 293 0.81 -4.77 11.74
CA ARG A 293 0.71 -3.99 10.50
C ARG A 293 0.06 -4.81 9.38
N SER A 294 -0.52 -4.10 8.40
CA SER A 294 -1.21 -4.70 7.25
C SER A 294 -0.38 -5.82 6.61
N PRO A 295 -0.91 -7.05 6.50
CA PRO A 295 -0.21 -8.15 5.86
C PRO A 295 -0.01 -7.88 4.36
N GLY A 296 -0.95 -7.20 3.70
CA GLY A 296 -0.76 -6.77 2.31
C GLY A 296 0.45 -5.85 2.16
N TYR A 297 0.63 -4.89 3.08
CA TYR A 297 1.81 -4.02 3.06
C TYR A 297 3.10 -4.77 3.39
N ILE A 298 3.10 -5.65 4.39
CA ILE A 298 4.28 -6.46 4.75
C ILE A 298 4.70 -7.35 3.59
N GLY A 299 3.75 -8.05 2.94
CA GLY A 299 4.04 -8.89 1.78
C GLY A 299 4.68 -8.12 0.64
N ARG A 300 4.12 -6.95 0.27
CA ARG A 300 4.74 -6.07 -0.73
C ARG A 300 6.11 -5.58 -0.32
N ALA A 301 6.30 -5.21 0.95
CA ALA A 301 7.59 -4.74 1.43
C ALA A 301 8.66 -5.84 1.33
N LEU A 302 8.33 -7.09 1.70
CA LEU A 302 9.23 -8.23 1.54
C LEU A 302 9.62 -8.43 0.07
N TYR A 303 8.64 -8.38 -0.83
CA TYR A 303 8.88 -8.48 -2.27
C TYR A 303 9.73 -7.32 -2.80
N ASP A 304 9.43 -6.08 -2.41
CA ASP A 304 10.18 -4.88 -2.83
C ASP A 304 11.66 -4.97 -2.39
N PHE A 305 11.94 -5.53 -1.21
CA PHE A 305 13.31 -5.78 -0.77
C PHE A 305 14.00 -6.88 -1.61
N GLN A 306 13.29 -7.97 -1.94
CA GLN A 306 13.82 -9.03 -2.81
C GLN A 306 14.20 -8.50 -4.20
N GLN A 307 13.37 -7.62 -4.76
CA GLN A 307 13.60 -7.02 -6.08
C GLN A 307 14.58 -5.83 -6.05
N GLY A 308 15.02 -5.40 -4.87
CA GLY A 308 15.88 -4.21 -4.74
C GLY A 308 15.16 -2.88 -5.00
N ALA A 309 13.83 -2.88 -5.13
CA ALA A 309 13.00 -1.67 -5.24
C ALA A 309 13.03 -0.83 -3.95
N ARG A 310 13.47 -1.44 -2.85
CA ARG A 310 13.74 -0.79 -1.58
C ARG A 310 15.20 -0.97 -1.20
N ALA A 311 16.02 0.02 -1.54
CA ALA A 311 17.49 -0.01 -1.49
C ALA A 311 18.10 1.18 -0.71
N GLY A 312 17.34 1.80 0.20
CA GLY A 312 17.88 2.76 1.17
C GLY A 312 18.93 2.15 2.12
N THR A 313 19.67 2.97 2.84
CA THR A 313 20.77 2.51 3.72
C THR A 313 20.31 1.44 4.71
N ASN A 314 19.19 1.67 5.41
CA ASN A 314 18.67 0.70 6.38
C ASN A 314 17.96 -0.49 5.70
N ALA A 315 17.51 -0.32 4.44
CA ALA A 315 16.89 -1.39 3.67
C ALA A 315 17.88 -2.52 3.33
N ALA A 316 19.17 -2.21 3.25
CA ALA A 316 20.21 -3.19 2.96
C ALA A 316 20.24 -4.36 3.97
N PHE A 317 19.88 -4.10 5.24
CA PHE A 317 19.80 -5.13 6.28
C PHE A 317 18.69 -6.16 6.02
N MET A 318 17.62 -5.78 5.30
CA MET A 318 16.53 -6.69 4.94
C MET A 318 16.87 -7.57 3.75
N LYS A 319 17.90 -7.25 2.96
CA LYS A 319 18.21 -8.01 1.74
C LYS A 319 18.50 -9.49 2.00
N VAL A 320 19.33 -9.79 3.01
CA VAL A 320 19.70 -11.19 3.33
C VAL A 320 18.53 -11.97 3.92
N PRO A 321 17.80 -11.48 4.95
CA PRO A 321 16.65 -12.20 5.51
C PRO A 321 15.57 -12.55 4.49
N VAL A 322 15.34 -11.70 3.46
CA VAL A 322 14.25 -11.91 2.51
C VAL A 322 14.67 -12.66 1.24
N GLN A 323 15.96 -12.72 0.91
CA GLN A 323 16.44 -13.18 -0.41
C GLN A 323 15.94 -14.58 -0.81
N LYS A 324 15.76 -15.46 0.18
CA LYS A 324 15.36 -16.87 -0.04
C LYS A 324 13.94 -17.19 0.39
N LEU A 325 13.14 -16.19 0.77
CA LEU A 325 11.74 -16.42 1.12
C LEU A 325 10.98 -16.89 -0.12
N THR A 326 10.31 -18.03 0.02
CA THR A 326 9.31 -18.46 -0.95
C THR A 326 8.03 -17.62 -0.81
N GLU A 327 7.13 -17.75 -1.78
CA GLU A 327 5.78 -17.17 -1.70
C GLU A 327 5.06 -17.58 -0.42
N ASP A 328 5.03 -18.89 -0.13
CA ASP A 328 4.38 -19.42 1.06
C ASP A 328 5.00 -18.89 2.36
N ASP A 329 6.31 -18.64 2.36
CA ASP A 329 7.00 -18.09 3.54
C ASP A 329 6.62 -16.62 3.73
N ALA A 330 6.59 -15.85 2.64
CA ALA A 330 6.22 -14.44 2.70
C ALA A 330 4.75 -14.26 3.09
N ILE A 331 3.84 -15.11 2.60
CA ILE A 331 2.44 -15.21 3.03
C ILE A 331 2.39 -15.51 4.54
N ALA A 332 3.00 -16.60 4.98
CA ALA A 332 2.92 -17.02 6.37
C ALA A 332 3.50 -15.98 7.34
N ILE A 333 4.67 -15.40 7.02
CA ILE A 333 5.29 -14.32 7.81
C ILE A 333 4.36 -13.10 7.86
N SER A 334 3.81 -12.67 6.72
CA SER A 334 2.93 -11.49 6.68
C SER A 334 1.67 -11.69 7.51
N ALA A 335 1.03 -12.87 7.40
CA ALA A 335 -0.14 -13.22 8.19
C ALA A 335 0.16 -13.25 9.70
N TYR A 336 1.26 -13.89 10.10
CA TYR A 336 1.65 -13.95 11.51
C TYR A 336 1.96 -12.57 12.08
N ILE A 337 2.80 -11.76 11.40
CA ILE A 337 3.14 -10.41 11.84
C ILE A 337 1.90 -9.52 12.01
N ALA A 338 0.94 -9.61 11.08
CA ALA A 338 -0.32 -8.90 11.16
C ALA A 338 -1.22 -9.35 12.32
N SER A 339 -1.09 -10.60 12.77
CA SER A 339 -1.87 -11.14 13.89
C SER A 339 -1.41 -10.63 15.26
N LEU A 340 -0.15 -10.21 15.37
CA LEU A 340 0.47 -9.72 16.61
C LEU A 340 -0.18 -8.45 17.13
N GLU A 341 -0.13 -8.27 18.45
CA GLU A 341 -0.53 -7.01 19.08
C GLU A 341 0.54 -5.93 18.88
N PRO A 342 0.15 -4.73 18.38
CA PRO A 342 1.10 -3.66 18.07
C PRO A 342 1.70 -2.97 19.29
#